data_AF-A0A1V2QIP5-F1
#
_entry.id   AF-A0A1V2QIP5-F1
#
_cell.length_a   1.000
_cell.length_b   1.000
_cell.length_c   1.000
_cell.angle_alpha   90.00
_cell.angle_beta   90.00
_cell.angle_gamma   90.00
#
_symmetry.space_group_name_H-M   'P 1'
#
loop_
_entity.id
_entity.type
_entity.pdbx_description
1 polymer ?
#
loop_
_entity_poly.entity_id
_entity_poly.type
_entity_poly.pdbx_seq_one_letter_code
_entity_poly.pdbx_strand_id
1 'polypeptide(L)' 'MIEHLTLDGVMQAPGHPDEEPRDGFPYGGWANRAQDPAMQKVMGTHMSSAWSLLTGLPAASRHSCTARQPR' A
#
# COMPACT_ATOMS: atom_id res chain seq x y z
N MET A 1 10.20 8.04 -5.53
CA MET A 1 9.63 6.95 -4.72
C MET A 1 9.74 7.37 -3.27
N ILE A 2 8.63 7.37 -2.52
CA ILE A 2 8.66 7.57 -1.07
C ILE A 2 8.34 6.23 -0.43
N GLU A 3 9.17 5.83 0.52
CA GLU A 3 9.02 4.59 1.27
C GLU A 3 8.44 4.93 2.64
N HIS A 4 7.44 4.16 3.03
CA HIS A 4 6.75 4.32 4.30
C HIS A 4 7.11 3.08 5.14
N LEU A 5 8.18 3.23 5.92
CA LEU A 5 8.77 2.19 6.75
C LEU A 5 8.60 2.56 8.23
N THR A 6 8.05 1.65 9.00
CA THR A 6 8.01 1.74 10.46
C THR A 6 9.39 1.49 11.07
N LEU A 7 9.61 1.88 12.33
CA LEU A 7 10.93 1.74 12.99
C LEU A 7 11.36 0.27 13.13
N ASP A 8 10.41 -0.65 13.20
CA ASP A 8 10.58 -2.10 13.23
C ASP A 8 10.69 -2.74 11.82
N GLY A 9 10.71 -1.91 10.76
CA GLY A 9 11.02 -2.36 9.40
C GLY A 9 9.84 -2.89 8.60
N VAL A 10 8.60 -2.63 9.02
CA VAL A 10 7.40 -3.00 8.26
C VAL A 10 7.12 -1.95 7.18
N MET A 11 7.08 -2.39 5.92
CA MET A 11 6.62 -1.59 4.77
C MET A 11 5.10 -1.53 4.77
N GLN A 12 4.55 -0.31 4.82
CA GLN A 12 3.11 -0.09 4.87
C GLN A 12 2.65 0.85 3.77
N ALA A 13 1.47 0.57 3.22
CA ALA A 13 0.81 1.50 2.33
C ALA A 13 -0.03 2.50 3.19
N PRO A 14 0.00 3.81 2.90
CA PRO A 14 -0.31 4.81 3.94
C PRO A 14 -1.61 5.62 3.74
N GLY A 15 -2.33 5.40 2.65
CA GLY A 15 -3.33 6.30 2.08
C GLY A 15 -4.80 5.97 2.36
N HIS A 16 -5.21 4.69 2.39
CA HIS A 16 -6.63 4.33 2.55
C HIS A 16 -6.98 4.06 4.03
N PRO A 17 -8.14 4.52 4.55
CA PRO A 17 -8.55 4.28 5.94
C PRO A 17 -8.63 2.80 6.31
N ASP A 18 -9.04 1.96 5.34
CA ASP A 18 -9.11 0.50 5.48
C ASP A 18 -7.85 -0.21 4.93
N GLU A 19 -6.74 0.51 4.78
CA GLU A 19 -5.47 -0.06 4.37
C GLU A 19 -4.86 -0.85 5.53
N GLU A 20 -4.62 -2.14 5.30
CA GLU A 20 -4.10 -3.10 6.29
C GLU A 20 -5.02 -3.37 7.50
N PRO A 21 -6.23 -3.93 7.32
CA PRO A 21 -7.13 -4.26 8.43
C PRO A 21 -6.72 -5.55 9.18
N ARG A 22 -5.63 -6.21 8.76
CA ARG A 22 -5.17 -7.47 9.33
C ARG A 22 -4.50 -7.24 10.68
N ASP A 23 -4.56 -8.25 11.54
CA ASP A 23 -3.91 -8.27 12.86
C ASP A 23 -4.26 -7.09 13.80
N GLY A 24 -5.38 -6.40 13.52
CA GLY A 24 -5.93 -5.36 14.39
C GLY A 24 -5.22 -4.01 14.33
N PHE A 25 -4.48 -3.70 13.25
CA PHE A 25 -3.88 -2.38 13.06
C PHE A 25 -4.96 -1.30 12.80
N PRO A 26 -5.21 -0.35 13.72
CA PRO A 26 -6.35 0.56 13.62
C PRO A 26 -6.01 1.88 12.92
N TYR A 27 -4.79 2.03 12.39
CA TYR A 27 -4.25 3.31 11.93
C TYR A 27 -4.12 3.42 10.41
N GLY A 28 -5.07 2.87 9.65
CA GLY A 28 -5.12 3.10 8.21
C GLY A 28 -5.23 4.58 7.85
N GLY A 29 -4.71 4.96 6.68
CA GLY A 29 -4.74 6.35 6.21
C GLY A 29 -3.91 7.33 7.04
N TRP A 30 -2.95 6.84 7.83
CA TRP A 30 -2.14 7.66 8.73
C TRP A 30 -1.38 8.78 8.02
N ALA A 31 -0.97 8.61 6.75
CA ALA A 31 -0.25 9.66 6.05
C ALA A 31 -1.11 10.88 5.74
N ASN A 32 -2.44 10.73 5.63
CA ASN A 32 -3.33 11.87 5.38
C ASN A 32 -3.35 12.86 6.55
N ARG A 33 -3.10 12.39 7.78
CA ARG A 33 -3.07 13.23 8.97
C ARG A 33 -1.80 14.07 9.11
N ALA A 34 -0.73 13.68 8.41
CA ALA A 34 0.60 14.28 8.52
C ALA A 34 1.12 14.83 7.17
N GLN A 35 0.21 15.24 6.28
CA GLN A 35 0.61 15.76 4.97
C GLN A 35 1.19 17.18 5.09
N ASP A 36 2.50 17.30 4.85
CA ASP A 36 3.20 18.58 4.78
C ASP A 36 3.20 19.12 3.32
N PRO A 37 2.78 20.38 3.08
CA PRO A 37 2.86 21.00 1.75
C PRO A 37 4.26 20.98 1.11
N ALA A 38 5.33 21.08 1.89
CA ALA A 38 6.70 20.99 1.39
C ALA A 38 7.03 19.57 0.88
N MET A 39 6.58 18.55 1.60
CA MET A 39 6.68 17.15 1.17
C MET A 39 5.91 16.92 -0.13
N GLN A 40 4.71 17.51 -0.27
CA GLN A 40 3.91 17.40 -1.49
C GLN A 40 4.60 18.02 -2.71
N LYS A 41 5.26 19.17 -2.55
CA LYS A 41 5.99 19.84 -3.63
C LYS A 41 7.17 18.99 -4.14
N VAL A 42 7.93 18.41 -3.22
CA VAL A 42 9.05 17.53 -3.55
C VAL A 42 8.55 16.25 -4.22
N MET A 43 7.52 15.62 -3.64
CA MET A 43 6.88 14.44 -4.20
C MET A 43 6.37 14.67 -5.62
N GLY A 44 5.64 15.76 -5.86
CA GLY A 44 5.10 16.11 -7.18
C GLY A 44 6.19 16.27 -8.24
N THR A 45 7.33 16.85 -7.86
CA THR A 45 8.50 16.98 -8.74
C THR A 45 9.03 15.60 -9.13
N HIS A 46 9.23 14.69 -8.17
CA HIS A 46 9.78 13.36 -8.41
C HIS A 46 8.80 12.38 -9.09
N MET A 47 7.49 12.59 -8.95
CA MET A 47 6.45 11.77 -9.59
C MET A 47 6.13 12.20 -11.03
N SER A 48 6.51 13.42 -11.42
CA SER A 48 6.23 13.96 -12.76
C SER A 48 7.19 13.48 -13.86
N SER A 49 8.35 12.92 -13.50
CA SER A 49 9.30 12.36 -14.46
C SER A 49 8.90 10.95 -14.90
N ALA A 50 9.32 10.50 -16.08
CA ALA A 50 9.07 9.14 -16.54
C ALA A 50 9.62 8.09 -15.54
N TRP A 51 8.81 7.08 -15.21
CA TRP A 51 9.16 6.01 -14.28
C TRP A 51 8.47 4.71 -14.66
N SER A 52 8.93 3.59 -14.10
CA SER A 52 8.33 2.27 -14.27
C SER A 52 8.17 1.62 -12.90
N LEU A 53 7.00 1.03 -12.66
CA LEU A 53 6.71 0.34 -11.41
C LEU A 53 6.72 -1.17 -11.64
N LEU A 54 7.45 -1.88 -10.80
CA LEU A 54 7.33 -3.33 -10.69
C LEU A 54 6.72 -3.67 -9.33
N THR A 55 5.47 -4.11 -9.33
CA THR A 55 4.79 -4.59 -8.12
C THR A 55 4.66 -6.10 -8.12
N GLY A 56 4.86 -6.71 -6.96
CA GLY A 56 4.52 -8.12 -6.76
C GLY A 56 3.01 -8.34 -6.79
N LEU A 57 2.59 -9.57 -7.07
CA LEU A 57 1.20 -9.97 -6.86
C LEU A 57 0.90 -9.96 -5.36
N PRO A 58 -0.27 -9.47 -4.93
CA PRO A 58 -0.67 -9.61 -3.54
C PRO A 58 -0.73 -11.11 -3.19
N ALA A 59 -0.29 -11.48 -1.99
CA ALA A 59 -0.19 -12.86 -1.54
C ALA A 59 -1.54 -13.61 -1.39
N ALA A 60 -2.64 -13.04 -1.89
CA ALA A 60 -4.00 -13.55 -1.75
C ALA A 60 -4.65 -13.86 -3.10
N SER A 61 -4.35 -15.03 -3.67
CA SER A 61 -5.32 -15.79 -4.47
C SER A 61 -5.00 -17.29 -4.46
N ARG A 62 -5.01 -17.92 -3.28
CA ARG A 62 -5.30 -19.36 -3.15
C ARG A 62 -6.69 -19.52 -2.56
N HIS A 63 -7.70 -19.02 -3.27
CA HIS A 63 -9.03 -19.59 -3.13
C HIS A 63 -8.99 -20.93 -3.87
N SER A 64 -8.87 -22.03 -3.13
CA SER A 64 -9.11 -23.37 -3.66
C SER A 64 -10.59 -23.46 -4.06
N CYS A 65 -10.94 -22.97 -5.25
CA CYS A 65 -12.19 -23.30 -5.89
C CYS A 65 -12.07 -24.72 -6.43
N THR A 66 -12.39 -25.72 -5.61
CA THR A 66 -12.73 -27.05 -6.11
C THR A 66 -13.99 -26.91 -6.98
N ALA A 67 -13.79 -26.73 -8.28
CA ALA A 67 -14.83 -26.96 -9.28
C ALA A 67 -15.11 -28.47 -9.34
N ARG A 68 -16.03 -28.94 -8.48
CA ARG A 68 -16.67 -30.24 -8.67
C ARG A 68 -17.64 -30.08 -9.85
N GLN A 69 -17.19 -30.46 -11.03
CA GLN A 69 -18.05 -30.60 -12.21
C GLN A 69 -19.11 -31.69 -11.93
N PRO A 70 -20.41 -31.41 -12.01
CA PRO A 70 -21.41 -32.46 -12.10
C PRO A 70 -21.43 -33.00 -13.54
N ARG A 71 -21.44 -34.33 -13.66
CA ARG A 71 -21.98 -35.01 -14.84
C ARG A 71 -23.50 -35.04 -14.74
#